data_AF-S8C928-F1
#
_entry.id   AF-S8C928-F1
#
_cell.length_a   1.000
_cell.length_b   1.000
_cell.length_c   1.000
_cell.angle_alpha   90.00
_cell.angle_beta   90.00
_cell.angle_gamma   90.00
#
_symmetry.space_group_name_H-M   'P 1'
#
loop_
_entity.id
_entity.type
_entity.pdbx_description
1 polymer ?
#
loop_
_entity_poly.entity_id
_entity_poly.type
_entity_poly.pdbx_seq_one_letter_code
_entity_poly.pdbx_strand_id
1 'polypeptide(L)'
;MKLLHSIFCVSVASGLAAIFIYAVGVSNLGDGTNHSPEDLRALLSLRSHFQKCVSANGLGLRADRGQDVCMIVMEFPRDTVPKWKDPTTGKLEGLSYDLNLCEAIATWEQVRNSTCILTREFIDALPNGWEDYAWRRINKGVLLNNCKNRTLCMEKLSLVLPNRPPYVPRQFDRCAVIGNSGDLLKTKFGQEIDSYDAVIRENGAPIENFTEYVGTKSTFRLLNRGSAKALDKVAELYDKGKEVLIVKTTIHDIMNKMIREIPISNPVYLMVGASFGSAAKGTGLKALEFALSTCETVDMYGFTVDPGYKEWTRYFSESRKGHTPLQGRAYYQMMECLGLIRIHSPMRSDPNRIVKWLPSRSLVTAARIASEKLLR
;
A
#
# COMPACT_ATOMS: atom_id res chain seq x y z
N MET A 1 40.13 -43.58 45.30
CA MET A 1 40.60 -42.21 44.95
C MET A 1 40.95 -42.02 43.47
N LYS A 2 41.68 -42.95 42.81
CA LYS A 2 42.07 -42.78 41.39
C LYS A 2 40.89 -42.70 40.41
N LEU A 3 39.85 -43.51 40.60
CA LEU A 3 38.65 -43.52 39.73
C LEU A 3 37.85 -42.19 39.82
N LEU A 4 37.72 -41.63 41.02
CA LEU A 4 37.06 -40.33 41.25
C LEU A 4 37.85 -39.16 40.61
N HIS A 5 39.18 -39.21 40.64
CA HIS A 5 40.01 -38.23 39.93
C HIS A 5 39.86 -38.33 38.41
N SER A 6 39.80 -39.55 37.86
CA SER A 6 39.57 -39.75 36.41
C SER A 6 38.19 -39.25 35.99
N ILE A 7 37.14 -39.51 36.78
CA ILE A 7 35.77 -39.02 36.52
C ILE A 7 35.72 -37.49 36.62
N PHE A 8 36.39 -36.90 37.62
CA PHE A 8 36.48 -35.44 37.77
C PHE A 8 37.19 -34.80 36.57
N CYS A 9 38.35 -35.33 36.14
CA CYS A 9 39.06 -34.83 34.96
C CYS A 9 38.23 -34.92 33.67
N VAL A 10 37.47 -36.01 33.48
CA VAL A 10 36.57 -36.15 32.33
C VAL A 10 35.41 -35.14 32.39
N SER A 11 34.85 -34.89 33.58
CA SER A 11 33.78 -33.89 33.76
C SER A 11 34.25 -32.44 33.58
N VAL A 12 35.51 -32.14 33.94
CA VAL A 12 36.12 -30.83 33.71
C VAL A 12 36.44 -30.65 32.22
N ALA A 13 36.95 -31.69 31.55
CA ALA A 13 37.21 -31.65 30.11
C ALA A 13 35.93 -31.49 29.28
N SER A 14 34.84 -32.16 29.65
CA SER A 14 33.53 -31.99 28.99
C SER A 14 32.90 -30.63 29.29
N GLY A 15 33.07 -30.10 30.51
CA GLY A 15 32.66 -28.75 30.88
C GLY A 15 33.42 -27.67 30.10
N LEU A 16 34.74 -27.81 29.95
CA LEU A 16 35.57 -26.90 29.16
C LEU A 16 35.25 -26.98 27.65
N ALA A 17 34.96 -28.18 27.13
CA ALA A 17 34.51 -28.35 25.76
C ALA A 17 33.13 -27.70 25.54
N ALA A 18 32.20 -27.83 26.49
CA ALA A 18 30.89 -27.16 26.43
C ALA A 18 31.03 -25.63 26.52
N ILE A 19 31.92 -25.11 27.35
CA ILE A 19 32.24 -23.68 27.44
C ILE A 19 32.93 -23.21 26.16
N PHE A 20 33.80 -24.01 25.53
CA PHE A 20 34.43 -23.66 24.26
C PHE A 20 33.42 -23.68 23.10
N ILE A 21 32.51 -24.66 23.06
CA ILE A 21 31.40 -24.70 22.09
C ILE A 21 30.44 -23.53 22.32
N TYR A 22 30.16 -23.18 23.56
CA TYR A 22 29.34 -22.01 23.90
C TYR A 22 30.08 -20.71 23.56
N ALA A 23 31.38 -20.60 23.83
CA ALA A 23 32.18 -19.42 23.49
C ALA A 23 32.38 -19.27 21.99
N VAL A 24 32.60 -20.36 21.23
CA VAL A 24 32.64 -20.36 19.75
C VAL A 24 31.24 -20.12 19.16
N GLY A 25 30.19 -20.68 19.78
CA GLY A 25 28.80 -20.44 19.41
C GLY A 25 28.34 -19.00 19.68
N VAL A 26 28.82 -18.39 20.75
CA VAL A 26 28.59 -16.98 21.11
C VAL A 26 29.51 -16.03 20.33
N SER A 27 30.72 -16.45 19.96
CA SER A 27 31.57 -15.72 19.00
C SER A 27 30.98 -15.74 17.60
N ASN A 28 30.13 -16.73 17.27
CA ASN A 28 29.29 -16.74 16.06
C ASN A 28 27.94 -16.01 16.24
N LEU A 29 27.63 -15.50 17.44
CA LEU A 29 26.44 -14.69 17.71
C LEU A 29 26.75 -13.18 17.73
N GLY A 30 27.96 -12.79 17.37
CA GLY A 30 28.41 -11.41 17.39
C GLY A 30 29.35 -11.06 16.24
N ASP A 31 28.90 -11.19 14.99
CA ASP A 31 29.21 -10.22 13.93
C ASP A 31 28.38 -10.44 12.65
N GLY A 32 27.85 -9.36 12.07
CA GLY A 32 27.38 -9.24 10.69
C GLY A 32 26.20 -10.09 10.21
N THR A 33 25.08 -9.46 9.87
CA THR A 33 24.18 -10.01 8.86
C THR A 33 25.03 -10.39 7.63
N ASN A 34 25.04 -11.67 7.23
CA ASN A 34 25.86 -12.17 6.11
C ASN A 34 25.37 -11.57 4.78
N HIS A 35 25.72 -10.32 4.52
CA HIS A 35 25.44 -9.62 3.28
C HIS A 35 26.67 -9.72 2.40
N SER A 36 26.49 -10.27 1.20
CA SER A 36 27.55 -10.27 0.22
C SER A 36 27.90 -8.83 -0.17
N PRO A 37 29.14 -8.54 -0.59
CA PRO A 37 29.49 -7.24 -1.19
C PRO A 37 28.55 -6.85 -2.34
N GLU A 38 27.99 -7.84 -3.05
CA GLU A 38 26.99 -7.68 -4.10
C GLU A 38 25.66 -7.16 -3.56
N ASP A 39 25.18 -7.70 -2.43
CA ASP A 39 23.94 -7.24 -1.79
C ASP A 39 24.06 -5.76 -1.38
N LEU A 40 25.18 -5.39 -0.74
CA LEU A 40 25.44 -4.01 -0.35
C LEU A 40 25.54 -3.08 -1.58
N ARG A 41 26.20 -3.53 -2.65
CA ARG A 41 26.31 -2.79 -3.93
C ARG A 41 24.93 -2.55 -4.55
N ALA A 42 24.04 -3.54 -4.52
CA ALA A 42 22.67 -3.41 -5.04
C ALA A 42 21.87 -2.37 -4.24
N LEU A 43 21.91 -2.43 -2.90
CA LEU A 43 21.21 -1.46 -2.04
C LEU A 43 21.74 -0.03 -2.21
N LEU A 44 23.07 0.14 -2.26
CA LEU A 44 23.69 1.44 -2.50
C LEU A 44 23.34 2.01 -3.87
N SER A 45 23.31 1.16 -4.90
CA SER A 45 22.93 1.55 -6.26
C SER A 45 21.46 1.96 -6.34
N LEU A 46 20.56 1.19 -5.70
CA LEU A 46 19.14 1.54 -5.60
C LEU A 46 18.97 2.91 -4.92
N ARG A 47 19.60 3.13 -3.77
CA ARG A 47 19.54 4.42 -3.07
C ARG A 47 20.07 5.57 -3.94
N SER A 48 21.19 5.37 -4.63
CA SER A 48 21.74 6.37 -5.55
C SER A 48 20.79 6.73 -6.69
N HIS A 49 20.18 5.73 -7.34
CA HIS A 49 19.17 5.95 -8.37
C HIS A 49 17.93 6.66 -7.83
N PHE A 50 17.45 6.22 -6.66
CA PHE A 50 16.32 6.84 -5.97
C PHE A 50 16.57 8.33 -5.71
N GLN A 51 17.73 8.68 -5.14
CA GLN A 51 18.09 10.09 -4.87
C GLN A 51 18.12 10.92 -6.15
N LYS A 52 18.74 10.42 -7.22
CA LYS A 52 18.78 11.10 -8.53
C LYS A 52 17.38 11.25 -9.14
N CYS A 53 16.53 10.22 -9.00
CA CYS A 53 15.15 10.29 -9.47
C CYS A 53 14.35 11.35 -8.71
N VAL A 54 14.45 11.40 -7.38
CA VAL A 54 13.77 12.41 -6.56
C VAL A 54 14.25 13.81 -6.94
N SER A 55 15.55 14.04 -7.07
CA SER A 55 16.08 15.34 -7.49
C SER A 55 15.60 15.77 -8.88
N ALA A 56 15.48 14.83 -9.82
CA ALA A 56 15.11 15.15 -11.20
C ALA A 56 13.59 15.31 -11.41
N ASN A 57 12.77 14.57 -10.64
CA ASN A 57 11.33 14.47 -10.89
C ASN A 57 10.47 15.01 -9.73
N GLY A 58 11.03 15.16 -8.53
CA GLY A 58 10.32 15.42 -7.27
C GLY A 58 9.76 16.83 -7.06
N LEU A 59 9.90 17.73 -8.05
CA LEU A 59 9.40 19.11 -7.99
C LEU A 59 9.87 19.85 -6.73
N GLY A 60 11.19 19.82 -6.49
CA GLY A 60 11.85 20.48 -5.35
C GLY A 60 12.10 19.57 -4.13
N LEU A 61 11.56 18.35 -4.10
CA LEU A 61 11.90 17.37 -3.08
C LEU A 61 13.38 16.96 -3.16
N ARG A 62 13.97 16.70 -1.99
CA ARG A 62 15.31 16.12 -1.85
C ARG A 62 15.23 14.81 -1.09
N ALA A 63 16.05 13.84 -1.46
CA ALA A 63 16.21 12.59 -0.72
C ALA A 63 17.63 12.52 -0.16
N ASP A 64 17.77 12.74 1.15
CA ASP A 64 19.04 12.66 1.86
C ASP A 64 19.27 11.27 2.46
N ARG A 65 20.53 10.96 2.75
CA ARG A 65 20.88 9.67 3.36
C ARG A 65 20.39 9.64 4.80
N GLY A 66 19.72 8.55 5.18
CA GLY A 66 19.32 8.29 6.56
C GLY A 66 20.41 7.59 7.36
N GLN A 67 19.98 6.93 8.44
CA GLN A 67 20.85 6.30 9.43
C GLN A 67 21.64 5.10 8.87
N ASP A 68 21.08 4.37 7.91
CA ASP A 68 21.67 3.17 7.33
C ASP A 68 21.53 3.13 5.79
N VAL A 69 21.83 1.98 5.18
CA VAL A 69 21.75 1.79 3.72
C VAL A 69 20.32 1.83 3.18
N CYS A 70 19.33 1.47 4.00
CA CYS A 70 17.91 1.38 3.65
C CYS A 70 17.15 2.69 3.89
N MET A 71 17.57 3.46 4.89
CA MET A 71 16.89 4.68 5.30
C MET A 71 17.27 5.87 4.43
N ILE A 72 16.25 6.62 4.01
CA ILE A 72 16.38 7.93 3.38
C ILE A 72 15.44 8.93 4.03
N VAL A 73 15.81 10.20 3.96
CA VAL A 73 15.03 11.31 4.51
C VAL A 73 14.51 12.14 3.33
N MET A 74 13.20 12.16 3.14
CA MET A 74 12.56 13.01 2.14
C MET A 74 12.33 14.40 2.70
N GLU A 75 13.06 15.39 2.18
CA GLU A 75 12.97 16.77 2.61
C GLU A 75 12.20 17.63 1.60
N PHE A 76 11.34 18.49 2.14
CA PHE A 76 10.63 19.52 1.39
C PHE A 76 11.46 20.79 1.25
N PRO A 77 11.23 21.61 0.20
CA PRO A 77 11.82 22.94 0.08
C PRO A 77 11.59 23.79 1.35
N ARG A 78 12.58 24.59 1.74
CA ARG A 78 12.54 25.39 3.00
C ARG A 78 11.42 26.42 3.05
N ASP A 79 10.95 26.87 1.89
CA ASP A 79 9.82 27.78 1.69
C ASP A 79 8.46 27.06 1.68
N THR A 80 8.43 25.75 1.85
CA THR A 80 7.18 24.97 1.95
C THR A 80 6.44 25.35 3.23
N VAL A 81 5.21 25.84 3.09
CA VAL A 81 4.33 26.15 4.22
C VAL A 81 3.41 24.96 4.50
N PRO A 82 3.55 24.26 5.64
CA PRO A 82 2.66 23.16 6.00
C PRO A 82 1.24 23.70 6.21
N LYS A 83 0.25 23.06 5.60
CA LYS A 83 -1.15 23.52 5.63
C LYS A 83 -2.03 22.66 6.53
N TRP A 84 -1.65 21.41 6.74
CA TRP A 84 -2.41 20.51 7.58
C TRP A 84 -1.95 20.56 9.05
N LYS A 85 -2.93 20.52 9.96
CA LYS A 85 -2.73 20.46 11.40
C LYS A 85 -3.42 19.22 11.94
N ASP A 86 -2.70 18.39 12.68
CA ASP A 86 -3.24 17.19 13.30
C ASP A 86 -4.34 17.57 14.30
N PRO A 87 -5.55 17.01 14.16
CA PRO A 87 -6.69 17.42 14.98
C PRO A 87 -6.57 16.96 16.44
N THR A 88 -5.77 15.93 16.72
CA THR A 88 -5.60 15.35 18.06
C THR A 88 -4.48 16.06 18.83
N THR A 89 -3.35 16.29 18.18
CA THR A 89 -2.13 16.83 18.79
C THR A 89 -1.95 18.33 18.53
N GLY A 90 -2.67 18.89 17.56
CA GLY A 90 -2.51 20.28 17.14
C GLY A 90 -1.17 20.58 16.47
N LYS A 91 -0.35 19.57 16.13
CA LYS A 91 0.93 19.79 15.45
C LYS A 91 0.71 19.96 13.95
N LEU A 92 1.48 20.85 13.33
CA LEU A 92 1.53 20.95 11.87
C LEU A 92 2.18 19.69 11.28
N GLU A 93 1.81 19.34 10.06
CA GLU A 93 2.51 18.29 9.31
C GLU A 93 4.01 18.61 9.17
N GLY A 94 4.83 17.55 9.19
CA GLY A 94 6.28 17.68 9.03
C GLY A 94 6.68 18.11 7.61
N LEU A 95 7.88 18.68 7.51
CA LEU A 95 8.54 18.99 6.22
C LEU A 95 9.64 17.99 5.88
N SER A 96 9.74 16.91 6.66
CA SER A 96 10.69 15.83 6.48
C SER A 96 10.05 14.51 6.86
N TYR A 97 10.32 13.46 6.08
CA TYR A 97 9.77 12.13 6.30
C TYR A 97 10.83 11.05 6.07
N ASP A 98 11.03 10.23 7.09
CA ASP A 98 11.88 9.05 7.00
C ASP A 98 11.18 7.95 6.21
N LEU A 99 11.88 7.37 5.24
CA LEU A 99 11.41 6.26 4.43
C LEU A 99 12.44 5.13 4.44
N ASN A 100 11.95 3.90 4.59
CA ASN A 100 12.75 2.69 4.49
C ASN A 100 12.59 2.08 3.08
N LEU A 101 13.60 2.25 2.22
CA LEU A 101 13.55 1.75 0.84
C LEU A 101 13.55 0.21 0.80
N CYS A 102 14.24 -0.44 1.73
CA CYS A 102 14.32 -1.90 1.79
C CYS A 102 12.97 -2.54 2.14
N GLU A 103 12.30 -2.00 3.16
CA GLU A 103 10.94 -2.40 3.53
C GLU A 103 9.96 -2.10 2.39
N ALA A 104 10.10 -0.95 1.73
CA ALA A 104 9.23 -0.56 0.63
C ALA A 104 9.33 -1.55 -0.54
N ILE A 105 10.52 -1.86 -1.05
CA ILE A 105 10.68 -2.76 -2.20
C ILE A 105 10.27 -4.21 -1.89
N ALA A 106 10.54 -4.68 -0.66
CA ALA A 106 10.12 -6.01 -0.23
C ALA A 106 8.60 -6.11 -0.13
N THR A 107 7.98 -5.13 0.55
CA THR A 107 6.52 -5.11 0.76
C THR A 107 5.76 -4.94 -0.56
N TRP A 108 6.22 -4.04 -1.44
CA TRP A 108 5.54 -3.81 -2.71
C TRP A 108 5.64 -5.00 -3.66
N GLU A 109 6.78 -5.71 -3.69
CA GLU A 109 6.85 -6.93 -4.49
C GLU A 109 5.94 -8.04 -3.93
N GLN A 110 5.83 -8.16 -2.60
CA GLN A 110 4.86 -9.06 -1.98
C GLN A 110 3.44 -8.72 -2.41
N VAL A 111 3.07 -7.42 -2.40
CA VAL A 111 1.75 -6.96 -2.88
C VAL A 111 1.52 -7.31 -4.34
N ARG A 112 2.51 -7.07 -5.22
CA ARG A 112 2.41 -7.37 -6.67
C ARG A 112 2.28 -8.86 -6.99
N ASN A 113 2.59 -9.73 -6.04
CA ASN A 113 2.51 -11.19 -6.17
C ASN A 113 1.41 -11.79 -5.28
N SER A 114 0.56 -10.97 -4.68
CA SER A 114 -0.54 -11.40 -3.80
C SER A 114 -1.89 -10.89 -4.30
N THR A 115 -2.99 -11.47 -3.82
CA THR A 115 -4.32 -10.90 -4.00
C THR A 115 -4.70 -10.04 -2.79
N CYS A 116 -5.31 -8.88 -3.03
CA CYS A 116 -5.73 -7.96 -1.97
C CYS A 116 -7.18 -8.19 -1.49
N ILE A 117 -7.94 -9.07 -2.16
CA ILE A 117 -9.33 -9.38 -1.80
C ILE A 117 -9.34 -10.44 -0.71
N LEU A 118 -10.13 -10.20 0.34
CA LEU A 118 -10.39 -11.17 1.39
C LEU A 118 -11.27 -12.27 0.82
N THR A 119 -10.81 -13.51 0.92
CA THR A 119 -11.53 -14.69 0.45
C THR A 119 -11.74 -15.67 1.59
N ARG A 120 -12.69 -16.57 1.42
CA ARG A 120 -12.85 -17.71 2.32
C ARG A 120 -11.61 -18.59 2.33
N GLU A 121 -11.06 -18.89 1.15
CA GLU A 121 -9.83 -19.68 1.00
C GLU A 121 -8.67 -19.09 1.83
N PHE A 122 -8.49 -17.77 1.82
CA PHE A 122 -7.47 -17.11 2.64
C PHE A 122 -7.70 -17.34 4.13
N ILE A 123 -8.94 -17.17 4.62
CA ILE A 123 -9.25 -17.40 6.04
C ILE A 123 -9.05 -18.88 6.40
N ASP A 124 -9.48 -19.80 5.54
CA ASP A 124 -9.36 -21.24 5.76
C ASP A 124 -7.88 -21.71 5.76
N ALA A 125 -6.99 -20.99 5.07
CA ALA A 125 -5.55 -21.29 5.03
C ALA A 125 -4.76 -20.75 6.24
N LEU A 126 -5.32 -19.80 7.01
CA LEU A 126 -4.67 -19.28 8.22
C LEU A 126 -4.80 -20.27 9.39
N PRO A 127 -3.76 -20.44 10.23
CA PRO A 127 -3.89 -21.15 11.50
C PRO A 127 -5.01 -20.52 12.33
N ASN A 128 -6.02 -21.31 12.70
CA ASN A 128 -7.22 -20.84 13.41
C ASN A 128 -7.86 -19.59 12.77
N GLY A 129 -7.83 -19.45 11.45
CA GLY A 129 -8.20 -18.20 10.76
C GLY A 129 -9.59 -17.65 11.10
N TRP A 130 -10.55 -18.52 11.41
CA TRP A 130 -11.87 -18.06 11.86
C TRP A 130 -11.83 -17.46 13.28
N GLU A 131 -11.14 -18.13 14.21
CA GLU A 131 -11.09 -17.75 15.62
C GLU A 131 -10.13 -16.59 15.91
N ASP A 132 -9.04 -16.50 15.15
CA ASP A 132 -8.00 -15.51 15.40
C ASP A 132 -8.10 -14.29 14.48
N TYR A 133 -8.68 -14.44 13.29
CA TYR A 133 -8.68 -13.41 12.25
C TYR A 133 -10.07 -12.98 11.77
N ALA A 134 -10.98 -13.90 11.42
CA ALA A 134 -12.23 -13.56 10.73
C ALA A 134 -13.14 -12.62 11.53
N TRP A 135 -13.24 -12.81 12.84
CA TRP A 135 -14.05 -11.92 13.70
C TRP A 135 -13.56 -10.46 13.66
N ARG A 136 -12.27 -10.21 13.41
CA ARG A 136 -11.71 -8.84 13.27
C ARG A 136 -12.23 -8.15 12.00
N ARG A 137 -12.74 -8.92 11.03
CA ARG A 137 -13.32 -8.44 9.78
C ARG A 137 -14.82 -8.18 9.87
N ILE A 138 -15.44 -8.56 11.00
CA ILE A 138 -16.87 -8.43 11.27
C ILE A 138 -17.11 -7.26 12.22
N ASN A 139 -18.04 -6.36 11.88
CA ASN A 139 -18.54 -5.32 12.78
C ASN A 139 -18.98 -5.94 14.12
N LYS A 140 -18.37 -5.49 15.23
CA LYS A 140 -18.57 -6.05 16.58
C LYS A 140 -18.35 -7.58 16.65
N GLY A 141 -17.43 -8.13 15.85
CA GLY A 141 -17.20 -9.58 15.79
C GLY A 141 -16.78 -10.23 17.10
N VAL A 142 -16.19 -9.49 18.04
CA VAL A 142 -15.91 -9.96 19.42
C VAL A 142 -17.17 -10.44 20.14
N LEU A 143 -18.34 -9.84 19.85
CA LEU A 143 -19.63 -10.24 20.43
C LEU A 143 -20.14 -11.57 19.86
N LEU A 144 -19.50 -12.11 18.81
CA LEU A 144 -19.80 -13.42 18.23
C LEU A 144 -18.90 -14.52 18.81
N ASN A 145 -18.38 -14.31 20.03
CA ASN A 145 -17.48 -15.24 20.71
C ASN A 145 -16.29 -15.63 19.80
N ASN A 146 -15.68 -14.59 19.20
CA ASN A 146 -14.56 -14.69 18.26
C ASN A 146 -14.77 -15.73 17.15
N CYS A 147 -15.98 -15.82 16.60
CA CYS A 147 -16.30 -16.80 15.53
C CYS A 147 -16.07 -18.27 15.89
N LYS A 148 -16.15 -18.66 17.17
CA LYS A 148 -16.22 -20.08 17.58
C LYS A 148 -17.35 -20.83 16.86
N ASN A 149 -18.48 -20.16 16.61
CA ASN A 149 -19.48 -20.65 15.66
C ASN A 149 -19.15 -20.16 14.24
N ARG A 150 -18.41 -20.99 13.50
CA ARG A 150 -17.98 -20.70 12.12
C ARG A 150 -19.16 -20.41 11.19
N THR A 151 -20.24 -21.18 11.28
CA THR A 151 -21.42 -21.05 10.41
C THR A 151 -22.04 -19.65 10.51
N LEU A 152 -22.18 -19.13 11.73
CA LEU A 152 -22.72 -17.78 11.97
C LEU A 152 -21.84 -16.68 11.36
N CYS A 153 -20.52 -16.79 11.49
CA CYS A 153 -19.60 -15.80 10.90
C CYS A 153 -19.54 -15.90 9.37
N MET A 154 -19.60 -17.12 8.82
CA MET A 154 -19.71 -17.34 7.38
C MET A 154 -20.97 -16.70 6.81
N GLU A 155 -22.12 -16.90 7.45
CA GLU A 155 -23.40 -16.31 7.02
C GLU A 155 -23.30 -14.77 6.95
N LYS A 156 -22.70 -14.15 7.98
CA LYS A 156 -22.49 -12.69 8.02
C LYS A 156 -21.60 -12.18 6.89
N LEU A 157 -20.59 -12.93 6.46
CA LEU A 157 -19.67 -12.48 5.42
C LEU A 157 -20.07 -12.91 4.00
N SER A 158 -20.99 -13.87 3.86
CA SER A 158 -21.31 -14.58 2.61
C SER A 158 -21.56 -13.70 1.38
N LEU A 159 -22.21 -12.53 1.54
CA LEU A 159 -22.52 -11.63 0.41
C LEU A 159 -21.32 -10.81 -0.08
N VAL A 160 -20.26 -10.69 0.73
CA VAL A 160 -19.10 -9.81 0.45
C VAL A 160 -17.76 -10.55 0.53
N LEU A 161 -17.80 -11.87 0.71
CA LEU A 161 -16.65 -12.75 0.89
C LEU A 161 -16.68 -13.85 -0.18
N PRO A 162 -15.95 -13.70 -1.30
CA PRO A 162 -15.90 -14.73 -2.33
C PRO A 162 -15.14 -15.97 -1.83
N ASN A 163 -15.47 -17.13 -2.39
CA ASN A 163 -14.82 -18.39 -2.01
C ASN A 163 -13.33 -18.42 -2.39
N ARG A 164 -13.01 -17.92 -3.59
CA ARG A 164 -11.65 -17.84 -4.16
C ARG A 164 -11.36 -16.44 -4.69
N PRO A 165 -10.09 -16.06 -4.91
CA PRO A 165 -9.75 -14.75 -5.47
C PRO A 165 -10.43 -14.55 -6.83
N PRO A 166 -11.27 -13.51 -7.00
CA PRO A 166 -11.91 -13.24 -8.28
C PRO A 166 -10.94 -12.62 -9.30
N TYR A 167 -9.79 -12.12 -8.83
CA TYR A 167 -8.71 -11.57 -9.64
C TYR A 167 -7.38 -12.16 -9.19
N VAL A 168 -6.51 -12.40 -10.16
CA VAL A 168 -5.16 -12.92 -9.94
C VAL A 168 -4.11 -11.81 -10.10
N PRO A 169 -2.89 -12.02 -9.58
CA PRO A 169 -1.86 -11.02 -9.72
C PRO A 169 -1.56 -10.66 -11.18
N ARG A 170 -1.42 -9.35 -11.47
CA ARG A 170 -1.05 -8.81 -12.80
C ARG A 170 -1.95 -9.29 -13.95
N GLN A 171 -3.24 -9.45 -13.66
CA GLN A 171 -4.27 -9.80 -14.64
C GLN A 171 -4.48 -8.74 -15.73
N PHE A 172 -4.30 -7.46 -15.40
CA PHE A 172 -4.45 -6.34 -16.33
C PHE A 172 -3.08 -5.79 -16.71
N ASP A 173 -2.88 -5.33 -17.96
CA ASP A 173 -1.59 -4.79 -18.38
C ASP A 173 -1.42 -3.34 -17.90
N ARG A 174 -2.35 -2.47 -18.27
CA ARG A 174 -2.32 -1.04 -17.92
C ARG A 174 -3.53 -0.64 -17.09
N CYS A 175 -3.29 -0.11 -15.89
CA CYS A 175 -4.33 0.41 -15.02
C CYS A 175 -4.17 1.89 -14.68
N ALA A 176 -5.29 2.61 -14.62
CA ALA A 176 -5.34 3.98 -14.12
C ALA A 176 -6.05 4.03 -12.76
N VAL A 177 -5.44 4.68 -11.78
CA VAL A 177 -6.04 4.98 -10.47
C VAL A 177 -6.41 6.46 -10.41
N ILE A 178 -7.70 6.74 -10.27
CA ILE A 178 -8.26 8.09 -10.32
C ILE A 178 -8.65 8.52 -8.91
N GLY A 179 -7.80 9.34 -8.30
CA GLY A 179 -8.08 10.04 -7.06
C GLY A 179 -9.12 11.16 -7.23
N ASN A 180 -9.39 11.86 -6.14
CA ASN A 180 -10.52 12.79 -6.08
C ASN A 180 -10.13 14.27 -6.11
N SER A 181 -8.85 14.62 -6.28
CA SER A 181 -8.37 16.01 -6.25
C SER A 181 -9.04 16.88 -7.32
N GLY A 182 -9.34 18.13 -6.96
CA GLY A 182 -9.76 19.17 -7.90
C GLY A 182 -8.72 19.49 -8.97
N ASP A 183 -7.47 19.05 -8.81
CA ASP A 183 -6.42 19.19 -9.83
C ASP A 183 -6.78 18.52 -11.15
N LEU A 184 -7.66 17.51 -11.14
CA LEU A 184 -8.17 16.87 -12.37
C LEU A 184 -8.85 17.88 -13.30
N LEU A 185 -9.46 18.95 -12.78
CA LEU A 185 -10.15 19.96 -13.60
C LEU A 185 -9.20 20.88 -14.37
N LYS A 186 -7.89 20.79 -14.12
CA LYS A 186 -6.88 21.62 -14.80
C LYS A 186 -6.35 20.98 -16.08
N THR A 187 -6.63 19.70 -16.31
CA THR A 187 -6.09 18.95 -17.45
C THR A 187 -7.09 17.90 -17.92
N LYS A 188 -7.31 17.84 -19.23
CA LYS A 188 -8.31 16.98 -19.85
C LYS A 188 -7.78 15.55 -20.06
N PHE A 189 -7.59 14.80 -18.98
CA PHE A 189 -7.06 13.44 -19.01
C PHE A 189 -8.07 12.39 -19.49
N GLY A 190 -9.33 12.75 -19.77
CA GLY A 190 -10.41 11.78 -19.89
C GLY A 190 -10.23 10.75 -21.00
N GLN A 191 -9.77 11.18 -22.18
CA GLN A 191 -9.51 10.26 -23.29
C GLN A 191 -8.34 9.31 -22.98
N GLU A 192 -7.30 9.81 -22.33
CA GLU A 192 -6.15 9.01 -21.92
C GLU A 192 -6.55 7.96 -20.89
N ILE A 193 -7.32 8.35 -19.85
CA ILE A 193 -7.83 7.45 -18.81
C ILE A 193 -8.68 6.32 -19.43
N ASP A 194 -9.53 6.65 -20.41
CA ASP A 194 -10.38 5.66 -21.08
C ASP A 194 -9.59 4.67 -21.94
N SER A 195 -8.31 4.92 -22.22
CA SER A 195 -7.44 4.00 -22.97
C SER A 195 -6.87 2.84 -22.13
N TYR A 196 -6.95 2.90 -20.79
CA TYR A 196 -6.42 1.85 -19.90
C TYR A 196 -7.31 0.61 -19.86
N ASP A 197 -6.74 -0.56 -19.56
CA ASP A 197 -7.49 -1.83 -19.50
C ASP A 197 -8.46 -1.85 -18.33
N ALA A 198 -8.01 -1.35 -17.18
CA ALA A 198 -8.84 -1.17 -16.00
C ALA A 198 -8.69 0.22 -15.38
N VAL A 199 -9.81 0.77 -14.93
CA VAL A 199 -9.86 2.08 -14.25
C VAL A 199 -10.40 1.88 -12.84
N ILE A 200 -9.60 2.29 -11.86
CA ILE A 200 -9.89 2.20 -10.44
C ILE A 200 -10.26 3.60 -9.93
N ARG A 201 -11.48 3.77 -9.46
CA ARG A 201 -11.99 5.03 -8.88
C ARG A 201 -12.15 4.93 -7.38
N GLU A 202 -12.42 6.06 -6.73
CA GLU A 202 -12.48 6.11 -5.27
C GLU A 202 -13.74 6.77 -4.74
N ASN A 203 -14.36 6.12 -3.76
CA ASN A 203 -15.45 6.68 -2.96
C ASN A 203 -16.62 7.15 -3.85
N GLY A 204 -17.44 8.09 -3.36
CA GLY A 204 -18.56 8.67 -4.11
C GLY A 204 -18.18 9.70 -5.18
N ALA A 205 -17.10 9.48 -5.93
CA ALA A 205 -16.64 10.42 -6.96
C ALA A 205 -17.41 10.19 -8.28
N PRO A 206 -18.19 11.18 -8.77
CA PRO A 206 -19.02 11.03 -9.96
C PRO A 206 -18.19 11.12 -11.24
N ILE A 207 -18.73 10.54 -12.31
CA ILE A 207 -18.15 10.60 -13.67
C ILE A 207 -18.90 11.61 -14.53
N GLU A 208 -20.23 11.62 -14.41
CA GLU A 208 -21.11 12.52 -15.14
C GLU A 208 -20.68 13.99 -14.94
N ASN A 209 -20.75 14.78 -16.01
CA ASN A 209 -20.30 16.17 -16.09
C ASN A 209 -18.79 16.41 -16.00
N PHE A 210 -17.97 15.38 -15.74
CA PHE A 210 -16.51 15.49 -15.64
C PHE A 210 -15.76 14.62 -16.65
N THR A 211 -16.46 14.02 -17.60
CA THR A 211 -15.95 12.99 -18.51
C THR A 211 -14.71 13.42 -19.30
N GLU A 212 -14.63 14.70 -19.68
CA GLU A 212 -13.47 15.27 -20.37
C GLU A 212 -12.18 15.25 -19.52
N TYR A 213 -12.33 15.33 -18.20
CA TYR A 213 -11.23 15.37 -17.24
C TYR A 213 -10.92 14.00 -16.65
N VAL A 214 -11.94 13.20 -16.35
CA VAL A 214 -11.79 11.96 -15.56
C VAL A 214 -12.12 10.70 -16.36
N GLY A 215 -12.49 10.83 -17.63
CA GLY A 215 -12.88 9.72 -18.50
C GLY A 215 -14.28 9.21 -18.20
N THR A 216 -14.70 8.17 -18.90
CA THR A 216 -16.00 7.51 -18.72
C THR A 216 -15.89 6.06 -18.25
N LYS A 217 -14.74 5.41 -18.40
CA LYS A 217 -14.53 4.01 -18.02
C LYS A 217 -14.44 3.86 -16.50
N SER A 218 -15.10 2.84 -15.95
CA SER A 218 -14.89 2.40 -14.58
C SER A 218 -14.93 0.87 -14.50
N THR A 219 -13.93 0.28 -13.84
CA THR A 219 -13.84 -1.17 -13.65
C THR A 219 -13.98 -1.52 -12.18
N PHE A 220 -13.33 -0.74 -11.32
CA PHE A 220 -13.31 -0.94 -9.88
C PHE A 220 -13.56 0.37 -9.16
N ARG A 221 -14.14 0.29 -7.97
CA ARG A 221 -14.24 1.43 -7.06
C ARG A 221 -13.91 1.04 -5.64
N LEU A 222 -12.91 1.70 -5.07
CA LEU A 222 -12.55 1.51 -3.67
C LEU A 222 -13.33 2.44 -2.76
N LEU A 223 -13.94 1.87 -1.72
CA LEU A 223 -14.81 2.60 -0.79
C LEU A 223 -14.19 2.69 0.60
N ASN A 224 -14.11 3.91 1.11
CA ASN A 224 -13.97 4.14 2.55
C ASN A 224 -15.29 3.82 3.28
N ARG A 225 -15.23 3.82 4.62
CA ARG A 225 -16.40 3.56 5.47
C ARG A 225 -17.58 4.49 5.19
N GLY A 226 -17.34 5.76 4.89
CA GLY A 226 -18.40 6.73 4.63
C GLY A 226 -19.18 6.38 3.35
N SER A 227 -18.47 6.09 2.27
CA SER A 227 -19.05 5.74 0.97
C SER A 227 -19.70 4.36 1.01
N ALA A 228 -19.11 3.41 1.74
CA ALA A 228 -19.70 2.09 1.95
C ALA A 228 -21.02 2.11 2.75
N LYS A 229 -21.31 3.18 3.51
CA LYS A 229 -22.62 3.39 4.15
C LYS A 229 -23.69 3.91 3.17
N ALA A 230 -23.29 4.47 2.04
CA ALA A 230 -24.16 4.98 0.98
C ALA A 230 -23.94 4.14 -0.29
N LEU A 231 -23.94 2.81 -0.14
CA LEU A 231 -23.57 1.87 -1.19
C LEU A 231 -24.53 1.94 -2.38
N ASP A 232 -25.82 2.16 -2.11
CA ASP A 232 -26.87 2.39 -3.10
C ASP A 232 -26.52 3.57 -4.01
N LYS A 233 -26.15 4.71 -3.42
CA LYS A 233 -25.77 5.92 -4.17
C LYS A 233 -24.48 5.74 -4.94
N VAL A 234 -23.54 5.00 -4.39
CA VAL A 234 -22.29 4.69 -5.09
C VAL A 234 -22.53 3.77 -6.28
N ALA A 235 -23.38 2.75 -6.12
CA ALA A 235 -23.70 1.80 -7.19
C ALA A 235 -24.37 2.47 -8.40
N GLU A 236 -25.08 3.57 -8.18
CA GLU A 236 -25.73 4.39 -9.22
C GLU A 236 -24.75 5.31 -9.97
N LEU A 237 -23.50 5.51 -9.50
CA LEU A 237 -22.56 6.46 -10.12
C LEU A 237 -22.02 6.04 -11.48
N TYR A 238 -22.16 4.77 -11.84
CA TYR A 238 -21.70 4.24 -13.11
C TYR A 238 -22.89 3.71 -13.92
N ASP A 239 -23.45 4.57 -14.76
CA ASP A 239 -24.63 4.33 -15.59
C ASP A 239 -24.36 3.35 -16.75
N LYS A 240 -23.12 3.27 -17.25
CA LYS A 240 -22.72 2.43 -18.39
C LYS A 240 -22.56 0.94 -18.07
N GLY A 241 -22.69 0.52 -16.82
CA GLY A 241 -22.52 -0.89 -16.46
C GLY A 241 -22.36 -1.12 -14.96
N LYS A 242 -21.58 -2.15 -14.59
CA LYS A 242 -21.33 -2.49 -13.19
C LYS A 242 -19.84 -2.54 -12.94
N GLU A 243 -19.36 -1.63 -12.11
CA GLU A 243 -18.02 -1.71 -11.54
C GLU A 243 -18.02 -2.62 -10.30
N VAL A 244 -16.87 -3.20 -9.97
CA VAL A 244 -16.70 -3.97 -8.74
C VAL A 244 -16.36 -3.05 -7.58
N LEU A 245 -17.11 -3.18 -6.49
CA LEU A 245 -16.97 -2.35 -5.29
C LEU A 245 -16.07 -3.03 -4.28
N ILE A 246 -14.92 -2.43 -4.01
CA ILE A 246 -13.90 -2.97 -3.10
C ILE A 246 -13.92 -2.17 -1.80
N VAL A 247 -14.11 -2.85 -0.68
CA VAL A 247 -14.43 -2.20 0.58
C VAL A 247 -13.41 -2.56 1.65
N LYS A 248 -12.79 -1.54 2.23
CA LYS A 248 -11.85 -1.69 3.35
C LYS A 248 -12.46 -1.19 4.66
N THR A 249 -13.46 -1.91 5.16
CA THR A 249 -14.07 -1.65 6.48
C THR A 249 -14.77 -2.91 6.99
N THR A 250 -15.28 -2.87 8.21
CA THR A 250 -15.94 -3.98 8.88
C THR A 250 -17.47 -3.89 8.87
N ILE A 251 -18.07 -2.84 8.29
CA ILE A 251 -19.53 -2.57 8.25
C ILE A 251 -20.31 -3.45 7.25
N HIS A 252 -19.91 -4.71 7.11
CA HIS A 252 -20.55 -5.70 6.22
C HIS A 252 -22.04 -5.89 6.52
N ASP A 253 -22.47 -5.73 7.77
CA ASP A 253 -23.87 -5.82 8.19
C ASP A 253 -24.75 -4.76 7.49
N ILE A 254 -24.30 -3.51 7.47
CA ILE A 254 -24.99 -2.40 6.80
C ILE A 254 -25.04 -2.64 5.29
N MET A 255 -23.91 -3.06 4.70
CA MET A 255 -23.82 -3.33 3.26
C MET A 255 -24.70 -4.51 2.85
N ASN A 256 -24.67 -5.61 3.60
CA ASN A 256 -25.49 -6.79 3.33
C ASN A 256 -26.98 -6.48 3.40
N LYS A 257 -27.40 -5.63 4.33
CA LYS A 257 -28.79 -5.16 4.40
C LYS A 257 -29.18 -4.44 3.11
N MET A 258 -28.36 -3.47 2.66
CA MET A 258 -28.60 -2.76 1.41
C MET A 258 -28.60 -3.70 0.20
N ILE A 259 -27.66 -4.63 0.10
CA ILE A 259 -27.57 -5.60 -1.01
C ILE A 259 -28.82 -6.49 -1.08
N ARG A 260 -29.47 -6.79 0.05
CA ARG A 260 -30.71 -7.62 0.08
C ARG A 260 -31.97 -6.81 -0.22
N GLU A 261 -32.02 -5.56 0.22
CA GLU A 261 -33.24 -4.74 0.18
C GLU A 261 -33.31 -3.82 -1.05
N ILE A 262 -32.18 -3.52 -1.68
CA ILE A 262 -32.03 -2.60 -2.81
C ILE A 262 -31.43 -3.39 -3.99
N PRO A 263 -31.80 -3.10 -5.25
CA PRO A 263 -31.28 -3.79 -6.44
C PRO A 263 -29.82 -3.44 -6.77
N ILE A 264 -28.92 -3.50 -5.78
CA ILE A 264 -27.47 -3.35 -5.95
C ILE A 264 -26.95 -4.64 -6.56
N SER A 265 -26.52 -4.56 -7.82
CA SER A 265 -26.09 -5.73 -8.57
C SER A 265 -24.58 -5.75 -8.87
N ASN A 266 -23.86 -4.75 -8.37
CA ASN A 266 -22.41 -4.69 -8.38
C ASN A 266 -21.83 -5.80 -7.45
N PRO A 267 -20.79 -6.53 -7.88
CA PRO A 267 -20.02 -7.35 -6.95
C PRO A 267 -19.40 -6.48 -5.85
N VAL A 268 -19.53 -6.89 -4.59
CA VAL A 268 -18.95 -6.19 -3.45
C VAL A 268 -17.98 -7.12 -2.73
N TYR A 269 -16.74 -6.69 -2.56
CA TYR A 269 -15.69 -7.51 -1.94
C TYR A 269 -14.97 -6.78 -0.81
N LEU A 270 -14.66 -7.50 0.26
CA LEU A 270 -13.82 -6.99 1.33
C LEU A 270 -12.34 -7.03 0.94
N MET A 271 -11.58 -5.99 1.28
CA MET A 271 -10.12 -5.92 1.06
C MET A 271 -9.36 -6.33 2.33
N VAL A 272 -8.40 -7.25 2.24
CA VAL A 272 -7.45 -7.56 3.33
C VAL A 272 -6.51 -6.37 3.51
N GLY A 273 -5.82 -6.04 2.43
CA GLY A 273 -4.81 -5.00 2.36
C GLY A 273 -3.50 -5.37 3.06
N ALA A 274 -2.37 -4.89 2.55
CA ALA A 274 -1.06 -4.94 3.20
C ALA A 274 -0.97 -3.90 4.33
N SER A 275 -0.18 -4.21 5.36
CA SER A 275 0.09 -3.28 6.44
C SER A 275 1.27 -2.39 6.08
N PHE A 276 1.01 -1.34 5.30
CA PHE A 276 1.92 -0.22 5.21
C PHE A 276 1.81 0.61 6.49
N GLY A 277 2.93 1.17 6.99
CA GLY A 277 2.99 1.94 8.24
C GLY A 277 2.02 3.15 8.34
N SER A 278 2.22 4.00 9.33
CA SER A 278 1.29 5.10 9.65
C SER A 278 0.95 6.04 8.48
N ALA A 279 1.86 6.19 7.51
CA ALA A 279 1.72 7.01 6.30
C ALA A 279 0.63 6.55 5.32
N ALA A 280 0.07 5.35 5.51
CA ALA A 280 -0.55 4.59 4.44
C ALA A 280 -2.02 4.18 4.69
N LYS A 281 -2.82 5.12 5.21
CA LYS A 281 -4.20 4.85 5.67
C LYS A 281 -5.31 5.32 4.73
N GLY A 282 -5.02 6.20 3.77
CA GLY A 282 -6.02 6.76 2.85
C GLY A 282 -6.57 5.75 1.84
N THR A 283 -7.78 5.99 1.33
CA THR A 283 -8.35 5.20 0.23
C THR A 283 -7.40 5.20 -0.97
N GLY A 284 -6.80 6.37 -1.28
CA GLY A 284 -5.87 6.58 -2.39
C GLY A 284 -4.79 5.52 -2.51
N LEU A 285 -4.08 5.31 -1.39
CA LEU A 285 -3.02 4.33 -1.37
C LEU A 285 -3.54 2.89 -1.41
N LYS A 286 -4.72 2.62 -0.86
CA LYS A 286 -5.34 1.30 -0.97
C LYS A 286 -5.80 1.00 -2.39
N ALA A 287 -6.19 2.03 -3.15
CA ALA A 287 -6.50 1.88 -4.57
C ALA A 287 -5.23 1.57 -5.38
N LEU A 288 -4.13 2.27 -5.10
CA LEU A 288 -2.82 1.93 -5.66
C LEU A 288 -2.36 0.52 -5.25
N GLU A 289 -2.62 0.11 -4.02
CA GLU A 289 -2.29 -1.25 -3.57
C GLU A 289 -3.04 -2.31 -4.35
N PHE A 290 -4.37 -2.16 -4.48
CA PHE A 290 -5.17 -3.07 -5.27
C PHE A 290 -4.74 -3.08 -6.74
N ALA A 291 -4.48 -1.91 -7.33
CA ALA A 291 -3.99 -1.79 -8.70
C ALA A 291 -2.63 -2.48 -8.88
N LEU A 292 -1.67 -2.25 -7.97
CA LEU A 292 -0.36 -2.90 -8.03
C LEU A 292 -0.44 -4.42 -7.86
N SER A 293 -1.42 -4.93 -7.11
CA SER A 293 -1.66 -6.37 -7.03
C SER A 293 -2.21 -6.95 -8.35
N THR A 294 -3.08 -6.22 -9.05
CA THR A 294 -3.85 -6.77 -10.18
C THR A 294 -3.33 -6.32 -11.56
N CYS A 295 -2.39 -5.38 -11.62
CA CYS A 295 -1.94 -4.76 -12.86
C CYS A 295 -0.42 -4.83 -13.04
N GLU A 296 0.04 -4.95 -14.29
CA GLU A 296 1.47 -4.90 -14.61
C GLU A 296 2.02 -3.47 -14.47
N THR A 297 1.30 -2.47 -14.96
CA THR A 297 1.63 -1.04 -14.83
C THR A 297 0.47 -0.22 -14.26
N VAL A 298 0.81 0.82 -13.50
CA VAL A 298 -0.17 1.66 -12.78
C VAL A 298 0.15 3.14 -12.95
N ASP A 299 -0.82 3.88 -13.46
CA ASP A 299 -0.75 5.33 -13.60
C ASP A 299 -1.73 5.98 -12.63
N MET A 300 -1.31 7.06 -11.97
CA MET A 300 -2.14 7.75 -10.97
C MET A 300 -2.50 9.17 -11.42
N TYR A 301 -3.78 9.52 -11.26
CA TYR A 301 -4.34 10.83 -11.61
C TYR A 301 -5.16 11.36 -10.44
N GLY A 302 -5.24 12.69 -10.29
CA GLY A 302 -6.13 13.29 -9.28
C GLY A 302 -5.72 13.08 -7.83
N PHE A 303 -4.42 13.00 -7.58
CA PHE A 303 -3.83 13.07 -6.25
C PHE A 303 -3.09 14.41 -6.12
N THR A 304 -3.25 15.08 -4.98
CA THR A 304 -2.57 16.36 -4.71
C THR A 304 -1.08 16.12 -4.45
N VAL A 305 -0.27 16.19 -5.51
CA VAL A 305 1.17 15.89 -5.51
C VAL A 305 2.05 17.03 -6.02
N ASP A 306 1.44 18.03 -6.66
CA ASP A 306 2.15 19.21 -7.14
C ASP A 306 2.39 20.21 -5.98
N PRO A 307 3.53 20.92 -5.97
CA PRO A 307 3.76 22.00 -5.02
C PRO A 307 2.75 23.15 -5.20
N GLY A 308 2.60 23.97 -4.16
CA GLY A 308 1.79 25.19 -4.23
C GLY A 308 0.28 24.98 -4.14
N TYR A 309 -0.19 23.78 -3.75
CA TYR A 309 -1.62 23.58 -3.46
C TYR A 309 -2.08 24.54 -2.34
N LYS A 310 -3.20 25.22 -2.57
CA LYS A 310 -3.77 26.18 -1.61
C LYS A 310 -4.77 25.51 -0.68
N GLU A 311 -5.59 24.63 -1.23
CA GLU A 311 -6.70 23.98 -0.53
C GLU A 311 -6.92 22.56 -1.02
N TRP A 312 -7.55 21.75 -0.18
CA TRP A 312 -8.00 20.39 -0.51
C TRP A 312 -9.40 20.44 -1.12
N THR A 313 -9.44 20.54 -2.44
CA THR A 313 -10.69 20.48 -3.19
C THR A 313 -10.88 19.11 -3.82
N ARG A 314 -12.14 18.75 -4.02
CA ARG A 314 -12.49 17.63 -4.89
C ARG A 314 -13.01 18.17 -6.20
N TYR A 315 -12.81 17.44 -7.29
CA TYR A 315 -13.31 17.91 -8.60
C TYR A 315 -14.84 18.03 -8.67
N PHE A 316 -15.55 17.42 -7.72
CA PHE A 316 -17.01 17.35 -7.68
C PHE A 316 -17.64 17.98 -6.43
N SER A 317 -16.84 18.59 -5.54
CA SER A 317 -17.39 19.23 -4.34
C SER A 317 -16.49 20.35 -3.84
N GLU A 318 -17.08 21.23 -3.04
CA GLU A 318 -16.34 22.26 -2.32
C GLU A 318 -15.22 21.69 -1.43
N SER A 319 -14.28 22.59 -1.10
CA SER A 319 -13.13 22.33 -0.24
C SER A 319 -13.56 21.71 1.08
N ARG A 320 -13.01 20.54 1.41
CA ARG A 320 -13.14 19.96 2.74
C ARG A 320 -11.75 20.02 3.37
N LYS A 321 -11.64 20.63 4.56
CA LYS A 321 -10.38 20.64 5.35
C LYS A 321 -9.82 19.21 5.40
N GLY A 322 -8.69 19.00 4.71
CA GLY A 322 -8.23 17.68 4.25
C GLY A 322 -7.30 16.92 5.20
N HIS A 323 -6.57 15.94 4.63
CA HIS A 323 -5.58 15.07 5.29
C HIS A 323 -4.15 15.64 5.13
N THR A 324 -3.09 14.87 5.42
CA THR A 324 -1.64 15.21 5.35
C THR A 324 -1.07 15.17 3.91
N PRO A 325 -1.13 16.27 3.11
CA PRO A 325 -0.67 16.27 1.73
C PRO A 325 0.82 16.03 1.57
N LEU A 326 1.66 16.54 2.49
CA LEU A 326 3.11 16.43 2.32
C LEU A 326 3.59 15.00 2.52
N GLN A 327 3.04 14.29 3.51
CA GLN A 327 3.35 12.88 3.72
C GLN A 327 2.95 12.02 2.52
N GLY A 328 1.74 12.22 2.00
CA GLY A 328 1.25 11.54 0.80
C GLY A 328 2.14 11.81 -0.41
N ARG A 329 2.47 13.09 -0.65
CA ARG A 329 3.36 13.50 -1.75
C ARG A 329 4.74 12.84 -1.66
N ALA A 330 5.36 12.83 -0.49
CA ALA A 330 6.65 12.16 -0.29
C ALA A 330 6.55 10.65 -0.59
N TYR A 331 5.48 10.00 -0.13
CA TYR A 331 5.27 8.57 -0.33
C TYR A 331 4.98 8.21 -1.79
N TYR A 332 4.13 8.97 -2.49
CA TYR A 332 3.87 8.75 -3.92
C TYR A 332 5.12 9.02 -4.76
N GLN A 333 5.92 10.02 -4.40
CA GLN A 333 7.20 10.25 -5.08
C GLN A 333 8.17 9.09 -4.87
N MET A 334 8.16 8.47 -3.68
CA MET A 334 8.93 7.25 -3.44
C MET A 334 8.46 6.12 -4.36
N MET A 335 7.15 5.89 -4.45
CA MET A 335 6.58 4.85 -5.32
C MET A 335 6.95 5.07 -6.79
N GLU A 336 6.87 6.30 -7.29
CA GLU A 336 7.28 6.64 -8.66
C GLU A 336 8.77 6.36 -8.86
N CYS A 337 9.63 6.80 -7.94
CA CYS A 337 11.09 6.62 -8.07
C CYS A 337 11.59 5.19 -7.82
N LEU A 338 10.72 4.31 -7.30
CA LEU A 338 10.94 2.87 -7.29
C LEU A 338 10.39 2.16 -8.54
N GLY A 339 9.77 2.89 -9.46
CA GLY A 339 9.20 2.36 -10.69
C GLY A 339 7.89 1.60 -10.51
N LEU A 340 7.18 1.83 -9.40
CA LEU A 340 5.91 1.16 -9.11
C LEU A 340 4.73 1.81 -9.82
N ILE A 341 4.72 3.14 -9.87
CA ILE A 341 3.63 3.92 -10.43
C ILE A 341 4.16 5.07 -11.29
N ARG A 342 3.30 5.60 -12.17
CA ARG A 342 3.57 6.85 -12.88
C ARG A 342 2.61 7.95 -12.45
N ILE A 343 3.15 9.12 -12.10
CA ILE A 343 2.34 10.22 -11.60
C ILE A 343 1.95 11.15 -12.75
N HIS A 344 0.64 11.37 -12.90
CA HIS A 344 0.07 12.39 -13.75
C HIS A 344 -0.59 13.47 -12.91
N SER A 345 -0.25 14.71 -13.22
CA SER A 345 -0.71 15.91 -12.51
C SER A 345 -0.69 17.10 -13.47
N PRO A 346 -1.25 18.25 -13.10
CA PRO A 346 -1.16 19.45 -13.94
C PRO A 346 0.27 19.84 -14.32
N MET A 347 1.26 19.67 -13.42
CA MET A 347 2.68 19.90 -13.73
C MET A 347 3.37 18.72 -14.44
N ARG A 348 2.67 17.59 -14.61
CA ARG A 348 3.16 16.34 -15.21
C ARG A 348 2.15 15.80 -16.23
N SER A 349 1.56 16.68 -17.02
CA SER A 349 0.43 16.37 -17.91
C SER A 349 0.83 15.70 -19.23
N ASP A 350 2.12 15.64 -19.54
CA ASP A 350 2.61 15.00 -20.76
C ASP A 350 2.56 13.45 -20.63
N PRO A 351 1.71 12.76 -21.40
CA PRO A 351 1.61 11.30 -21.38
C PRO A 351 2.88 10.60 -21.86
N ASN A 352 3.80 11.32 -22.52
CA ASN A 352 5.10 10.81 -22.97
C ASN A 352 6.26 11.20 -22.04
N ARG A 353 5.99 11.88 -20.91
CA ARG A 353 7.00 12.23 -19.90
C ARG A 353 7.80 11.02 -19.43
N ILE A 354 9.10 11.03 -19.68
CA ILE A 354 10.03 10.03 -19.17
C ILE A 354 10.41 10.39 -17.72
N VAL A 355 10.20 9.47 -16.78
CA VAL A 355 10.70 9.60 -15.41
C VAL A 355 12.21 9.31 -15.41
N LYS A 356 13.01 10.33 -15.11
CA LYS A 356 14.48 10.22 -15.17
C LYS A 356 15.02 9.39 -14.00
N TRP A 357 16.08 8.63 -14.24
CA TRP A 357 16.83 7.85 -13.24
C TRP A 357 16.07 6.71 -12.56
N LEU A 358 14.99 6.21 -13.17
CA LEU A 358 14.32 5.02 -12.66
C LEU A 358 15.32 3.83 -12.57
N PRO A 359 15.30 3.06 -11.47
CA PRO A 359 16.10 1.85 -11.37
C PRO A 359 15.62 0.80 -12.38
N SER A 360 16.57 0.12 -13.03
CA SER A 360 16.23 -1.00 -13.92
C SER A 360 15.57 -2.15 -13.15
N ARG A 361 14.75 -2.97 -13.81
CA ARG A 361 14.13 -4.16 -13.21
C ARG A 361 15.15 -5.08 -12.51
N SER A 362 16.30 -5.31 -13.12
CA SER A 362 17.38 -6.14 -12.53
C SER A 362 17.93 -5.55 -11.24
N LEU A 363 18.15 -4.22 -11.19
CA LEU A 363 18.56 -3.52 -9.97
C LEU A 363 17.50 -3.61 -8.87
N VAL A 364 16.22 -3.40 -9.19
CA VAL A 364 15.12 -3.52 -8.22
C VAL A 364 15.05 -4.95 -7.67
N THR A 365 15.17 -5.96 -8.52
CA THR A 365 15.19 -7.37 -8.09
C THR A 365 16.39 -7.68 -7.20
N ALA A 366 17.60 -7.26 -7.57
CA ALA A 366 18.80 -7.48 -6.77
C ALA A 366 18.69 -6.80 -5.40
N ALA A 367 18.23 -5.55 -5.37
CA ALA A 367 18.03 -4.81 -4.14
C ALA A 367 16.94 -5.45 -3.26
N ARG A 368 15.83 -5.93 -3.84
CA ARG A 368 14.78 -6.65 -3.09
C ARG A 368 15.33 -7.89 -2.42
N ILE A 369 16.09 -8.72 -3.14
CA ILE A 369 16.70 -9.94 -2.59
C ILE A 369 17.65 -9.57 -1.43
N ALA A 370 18.46 -8.52 -1.59
CA ALA A 370 19.31 -8.01 -0.53
C ALA A 370 18.51 -7.51 0.68
N SER A 371 17.40 -6.78 0.46
CA SER A 371 16.51 -6.31 1.52
C SER A 371 15.83 -7.44 2.28
N GLU A 372 15.39 -8.50 1.60
CA GLU A 372 14.80 -9.67 2.26
C GLU A 372 15.81 -10.42 3.13
N LYS A 373 17.11 -10.39 2.79
CA LYS A 373 18.17 -10.92 3.66
C LYS A 373 18.43 -10.04 4.88
N LEU A 374 18.21 -8.73 4.76
CA LEU A 374 18.44 -7.75 5.82
C LEU A 374 17.27 -7.67 6.81
N LEU A 375 16.05 -7.92 6.34
CA LEU A 375 14.82 -7.86 7.15
C LEU A 375 14.47 -9.18 7.87
N ARG A 376 15.20 -10.27 7.56
CA ARG A 376 15.12 -11.55 8.27
C ARG A 376 16.13 -11.57 9.40
#